data_AF-A0A6P1IIC1-F1
#
_entry.id   AF-A0A6P1IIC1-F1
#
_cell.length_a   1.000
_cell.length_b   1.000
_cell.length_c   1.000
_cell.angle_alpha   90.00
_cell.angle_beta   90.00
_cell.angle_gamma   90.00
#
_symmetry.space_group_name_H-M   'P 1'
#
loop_
_entity.id
_entity.type
_entity.pdbx_description
1 polymer ?
#
loop_
_entity_poly.entity_id
_entity_poly.type
_entity_poly.pdbx_seq_one_letter_code
_entity_poly.pdbx_strand_id
1 'polypeptide(L)'
;MKNTRTSVIALALFAISAGSTFAADMAPKTRDQVRAELVQAQRDGTLIADGQTGATFRDVFPGSYMQPAVTSTTTREQVRADLIQARRDGTLIADGQTGATFRDLSPQRYPTNNMQAMGVNNGTTVGMGQSSSAMKSN
;
A
#
# COMPACT_ATOMS: atom_id res chain seq x y z
N MET A 1 11.88 48.65 -57.37
CA MET A 1 13.17 48.00 -57.03
C MET A 1 12.88 46.76 -56.20
N LYS A 2 13.74 45.75 -56.28
CA LYS A 2 13.39 44.33 -56.39
C LYS A 2 14.32 43.55 -55.45
N ASN A 3 13.95 43.30 -54.19
CA ASN A 3 14.86 42.60 -53.27
C ASN A 3 14.11 41.68 -52.30
N THR A 4 13.73 40.51 -52.81
CA THR A 4 13.48 39.28 -52.06
C THR A 4 14.66 38.98 -51.14
N ARG A 5 14.41 38.76 -49.84
CA ARG A 5 15.33 38.07 -48.93
C ARG A 5 14.57 37.05 -48.10
N THR A 6 14.46 35.86 -48.67
CA THR A 6 14.12 34.60 -47.99
C THR A 6 15.35 34.06 -47.24
N SER A 7 15.10 33.44 -46.08
CA SER A 7 15.99 32.53 -45.35
C SER A 7 17.13 33.23 -44.59
N VAL A 8 17.47 32.87 -43.34
CA VAL A 8 17.81 31.53 -42.86
C VAL A 8 17.49 31.38 -41.36
N ILE A 9 17.01 30.19 -41.02
CA ILE A 9 16.82 29.59 -39.71
C ILE A 9 18.13 29.62 -38.91
N ALA A 10 18.14 30.30 -37.76
CA ALA A 10 19.11 30.04 -36.69
C ALA A 10 18.33 29.57 -35.46
N LEU A 11 17.98 28.29 -35.50
CA LEU A 11 17.45 27.51 -34.40
C LEU A 11 18.55 27.39 -33.32
N ALA A 12 18.59 28.30 -32.37
CA ALA A 12 19.36 28.14 -31.15
C ALA A 12 18.41 27.64 -30.04
N LEU A 13 18.18 26.33 -30.03
CA LEU A 13 17.62 25.61 -28.89
C LEU A 13 18.61 25.72 -27.73
N PHE A 14 18.47 26.74 -26.88
CA PHE A 14 19.28 26.83 -25.68
C PHE A 14 18.85 25.73 -24.72
N ALA A 15 19.84 24.98 -24.26
CA ALA A 15 19.68 23.75 -23.52
C ALA A 15 18.83 23.91 -22.27
N ILE A 16 17.97 22.91 -22.07
CA ILE A 16 17.24 22.59 -20.85
C ILE A 16 18.10 22.85 -19.62
N SER A 17 17.74 23.88 -18.86
CA SER A 17 18.13 24.07 -17.47
C SER A 17 16.89 24.63 -16.78
N ALA A 18 16.36 24.07 -15.70
CA ALA A 18 16.94 23.17 -14.72
C ALA A 18 16.20 21.83 -14.71
N GLY A 19 16.95 20.74 -14.52
CA GLY A 19 16.37 19.57 -13.88
C GLY A 19 15.78 20.03 -12.55
N SER A 20 14.48 19.82 -12.38
CA SER A 20 13.83 19.84 -11.07
C SER A 20 14.41 18.68 -10.27
N THR A 21 15.60 18.88 -9.71
CA THR A 21 16.10 17.99 -8.69
C THR A 21 15.11 18.10 -7.54
N PHE A 22 14.55 16.97 -7.14
CA PHE A 22 13.82 16.81 -5.90
C PHE A 22 14.80 17.06 -4.73
N ALA A 23 15.19 18.31 -4.54
CA ALA A 23 15.69 18.79 -3.26
C ALA A 23 14.43 19.12 -2.46
N ALA A 24 14.04 18.19 -1.59
CA ALA A 24 13.01 18.41 -0.61
C ALA A 24 13.21 19.79 0.04
N ASP A 25 12.26 20.68 -0.21
CA ASP A 25 11.89 21.88 0.55
C ASP A 25 12.81 22.21 1.75
N MET A 26 14.03 22.69 1.48
CA MET A 26 14.94 23.26 2.49
C MET A 26 14.80 24.79 2.56
N ALA A 27 13.65 25.34 2.15
CA ALA A 27 13.32 26.71 2.48
C ALA A 27 13.15 26.81 4.01
N PRO A 28 13.77 27.79 4.68
CA PRO A 28 13.54 27.97 6.11
C PRO A 28 12.04 28.23 6.32
N LYS A 29 11.35 27.26 6.93
CA LYS A 29 9.92 27.36 7.20
C LYS A 29 9.66 28.63 8.02
N THR A 30 8.70 29.43 7.57
CA THR A 30 8.28 30.60 8.34
C THR A 30 7.55 30.14 9.60
N ARG A 31 7.55 30.97 10.66
CA ARG A 31 6.84 30.64 11.91
C ARG A 31 5.35 30.40 11.66
N ASP A 32 4.77 31.08 10.67
CA ASP A 32 3.38 30.88 10.27
C ASP A 32 3.15 29.52 9.59
N GLN A 33 4.09 29.06 8.76
CA GLN A 33 4.05 27.71 8.18
C GLN A 33 4.16 26.64 9.27
N VAL A 34 5.08 26.80 10.24
CA VAL A 34 5.23 25.87 11.36
C VAL A 34 3.95 25.81 12.21
N ARG A 35 3.29 26.96 12.45
CA ARG A 35 2.01 27.00 13.16
C ARG A 35 0.91 26.28 12.38
N ALA A 36 0.83 26.49 11.08
CA ALA A 36 -0.14 25.82 10.23
C ALA A 36 0.04 24.29 10.25
N GLU A 37 1.28 23.83 10.16
CA GLU A 37 1.64 22.41 10.23
C GLU A 37 1.35 21.80 11.59
N LEU A 38 1.63 22.51 12.70
CA LEU A 38 1.32 22.05 14.05
C LEU A 38 -0.19 21.87 14.22
N VAL A 39 -0.98 22.84 13.78
CA VAL A 39 -2.45 22.74 13.86
C VAL A 39 -2.96 21.59 12.97
N GLN A 40 -2.37 21.35 11.80
CA GLN A 40 -2.69 20.17 10.99
C GLN A 40 -2.35 18.87 11.72
N ALA A 41 -1.14 18.74 12.26
CA ALA A 41 -0.72 17.54 12.99
C ALA A 41 -1.58 17.28 14.24
N GLN A 42 -2.06 18.34 14.90
CA GLN A 42 -3.05 18.22 15.98
C GLN A 42 -4.39 17.71 15.48
N ARG A 43 -4.92 18.21 14.36
CA ARG A 43 -6.20 17.74 13.79
C ARG A 43 -6.12 16.30 13.32
N ASP A 44 -4.99 15.92 12.72
CA ASP A 44 -4.79 14.58 12.15
C ASP A 44 -4.32 13.56 13.20
N GLY A 45 -3.97 14.02 14.41
CA GLY A 45 -3.49 13.21 15.52
C GLY A 45 -2.10 12.61 15.29
N THR A 46 -1.29 13.18 14.39
CA THR A 46 0.04 12.66 14.01
C THR A 46 1.16 13.10 14.95
N LEU A 47 0.85 13.93 15.95
CA LEU A 47 1.79 14.27 17.01
C LEU A 47 2.13 13.02 17.85
N ILE A 48 3.38 12.94 18.31
CA ILE A 48 3.84 11.88 19.20
C ILE A 48 3.19 12.06 20.57
N ALA A 49 2.48 11.04 21.02
CA ALA A 49 1.87 10.96 22.36
C ALA A 49 2.83 10.35 23.38
N ASP A 50 3.67 9.40 22.94
CA ASP A 50 4.66 8.73 23.78
C ASP A 50 6.05 8.73 23.10
N GLY A 51 7.00 9.37 23.75
CA GLY A 51 8.38 9.48 23.25
C GLY A 51 9.21 8.20 23.38
N GLN A 52 8.76 7.19 24.13
CA GLN A 52 9.44 5.90 24.23
C GLN A 52 9.04 4.94 23.11
N THR A 53 7.74 4.87 22.80
CA THR A 53 7.20 3.98 21.77
C THR A 53 7.10 4.64 20.40
N GLY A 54 7.12 5.98 20.34
CA GLY A 54 6.86 6.74 19.11
C GLY A 54 5.40 6.71 18.68
N ALA A 55 4.49 6.24 19.55
CA ALA A 55 3.06 6.19 19.25
C ALA A 55 2.49 7.60 19.07
N THR A 56 1.63 7.77 18.07
CA THR A 56 0.94 9.03 17.81
C THR A 56 -0.36 9.12 18.62
N PHE A 57 -0.90 10.34 18.81
CA PHE A 57 -2.21 10.51 19.46
C PHE A 57 -3.33 9.76 18.74
N ARG A 58 -3.24 9.60 17.42
CA ARG A 58 -4.17 8.79 16.63
C ARG A 58 -4.08 7.31 16.97
N ASP A 59 -2.90 6.79 17.29
CA ASP A 59 -2.72 5.37 17.62
C ASP A 59 -3.29 5.06 19.02
N VAL A 60 -3.16 6.01 19.96
CA VAL A 60 -3.66 5.87 21.33
C VAL A 60 -5.15 6.16 21.44
N PHE A 61 -5.68 7.11 20.64
CA PHE A 61 -7.09 7.53 20.65
C PHE A 61 -7.72 7.49 19.25
N PRO A 62 -7.86 6.30 18.63
CA PRO A 62 -8.31 6.17 17.24
C PRO A 62 -9.75 6.67 16.98
N GLY A 63 -10.58 6.77 18.03
CA GLY A 63 -11.95 7.31 17.93
C GLY A 63 -12.03 8.84 17.94
N SER A 64 -10.95 9.54 18.30
CA SER A 64 -10.90 11.00 18.41
C SER A 64 -10.34 11.68 17.15
N TYR A 65 -9.80 10.90 16.21
CA TYR A 65 -9.14 11.40 15.00
C TYR A 65 -9.71 10.71 13.77
N MET A 66 -9.80 11.44 12.65
CA MET A 66 -10.21 10.82 11.38
C MET A 66 -9.15 9.81 10.95
N GLN A 67 -9.58 8.57 10.75
CA GLN A 67 -8.69 7.57 10.18
C GLN A 67 -8.42 7.90 8.71
N PRO A 68 -7.16 7.76 8.24
CA PRO A 68 -6.86 7.88 6.82
C PRO A 68 -7.77 6.95 6.05
N ALA A 69 -8.35 7.45 4.96
CA ALA A 69 -9.07 6.59 4.03
C ALA A 69 -8.08 5.56 3.49
N VAL A 70 -8.18 4.32 3.98
CA VAL A 70 -7.49 3.18 3.38
C VAL A 70 -8.05 3.01 1.98
N THR A 71 -7.27 3.41 0.98
CA THR A 71 -7.60 3.17 -0.42
C THR A 71 -7.55 1.67 -0.66
N SER A 72 -8.72 1.03 -0.67
CA SER A 72 -8.82 -0.38 -1.06
C SER A 72 -8.44 -0.52 -2.52
N THR A 73 -7.51 -1.41 -2.83
CA THR A 73 -7.18 -1.79 -4.22
C THR A 73 -8.27 -2.64 -4.85
N THR A 74 -9.20 -3.16 -4.04
CA THR A 74 -10.36 -3.93 -4.48
C THR A 74 -11.60 -3.05 -4.55
N THR A 75 -12.39 -3.23 -5.62
CA THR A 75 -13.68 -2.58 -5.78
C THR A 75 -14.75 -3.31 -4.94
N ARG A 76 -15.86 -2.63 -4.65
CA ARG A 76 -16.98 -3.25 -3.90
C ARG A 76 -17.57 -4.42 -4.69
N GLU A 77 -17.57 -4.31 -6.01
CA GLU A 77 -18.01 -5.33 -6.95
C GLU A 77 -17.12 -6.57 -6.86
N GLN A 78 -15.79 -6.39 -6.82
CA GLN A 78 -14.84 -7.49 -6.67
C GLN A 78 -15.05 -8.22 -5.33
N VAL A 79 -15.17 -7.47 -4.23
CA VAL A 79 -15.41 -8.06 -2.90
C VAL A 79 -16.71 -8.87 -2.87
N ARG A 80 -17.77 -8.39 -3.54
CA ARG A 80 -19.03 -9.13 -3.65
C ARG A 80 -18.86 -10.41 -4.48
N ALA A 81 -18.12 -10.35 -5.58
CA ALA A 81 -17.83 -11.52 -6.40
C ALA A 81 -17.05 -12.58 -5.60
N ASP A 82 -16.01 -12.15 -4.88
CA ASP A 82 -15.18 -13.02 -4.04
C ASP A 82 -16.00 -13.68 -2.92
N LEU A 83 -16.90 -12.92 -2.28
CA LEU A 83 -17.77 -13.46 -1.22
C LEU A 83 -18.78 -14.49 -1.75
N ILE A 84 -19.33 -14.27 -2.96
CA ILE A 84 -20.22 -15.24 -3.60
C ILE A 84 -19.45 -16.52 -3.95
N GLN A 85 -18.23 -16.39 -4.48
CA GLN A 85 -17.35 -17.54 -4.76
C GLN A 85 -17.01 -18.30 -3.49
N ALA A 86 -16.56 -17.62 -2.45
CA ALA A 86 -16.22 -18.24 -1.17
C ALA A 86 -17.42 -18.94 -0.53
N ARG A 87 -18.63 -18.39 -0.68
CA ARG A 87 -19.87 -19.04 -0.23
C ARG A 87 -20.20 -20.30 -1.04
N ARG A 88 -20.05 -20.26 -2.36
CA ARG A 88 -20.29 -21.42 -3.24
C ARG A 88 -19.30 -22.54 -2.99
N ASP A 89 -18.05 -22.18 -2.74
CA ASP A 89 -16.99 -23.12 -2.45
C ASP A 89 -16.99 -23.58 -0.99
N GLY A 90 -17.63 -22.84 -0.09
CA GLY A 90 -17.64 -23.17 1.35
C GLY A 90 -16.32 -22.87 2.05
N THR A 91 -15.48 -21.98 1.50
CA THR A 91 -14.20 -21.56 2.09
C THR A 91 -14.33 -20.48 3.16
N LEU A 92 -15.56 -20.01 3.41
CA LEU A 92 -15.81 -19.11 4.52
C LEU A 92 -15.55 -19.85 5.85
N ILE A 93 -14.95 -19.15 6.80
CA ILE A 93 -14.74 -19.66 8.16
C ILE A 93 -16.10 -19.84 8.82
N ALA A 94 -16.36 -21.05 9.32
CA ALA A 94 -17.57 -21.40 10.06
C ALA A 94 -17.34 -21.35 11.59
N ASP A 95 -16.12 -21.64 12.03
CA ASP A 95 -15.72 -21.56 13.44
C ASP A 95 -14.47 -20.71 13.61
N GLY A 96 -14.61 -19.61 14.36
CA GLY A 96 -13.52 -18.67 14.63
C GLY A 96 -12.47 -19.17 15.62
N GLN A 97 -12.75 -20.24 16.38
CA GLN A 97 -11.78 -20.81 17.32
C GLN A 97 -10.83 -21.81 16.65
N THR A 98 -11.35 -22.67 15.79
CA THR A 98 -10.57 -23.70 15.09
C THR A 98 -10.09 -23.25 13.71
N GLY A 99 -10.73 -22.23 13.13
CA GLY A 99 -10.51 -21.81 11.75
C GLY A 99 -11.14 -22.75 10.72
N ALA A 100 -11.99 -23.70 11.14
CA ALA A 100 -12.65 -24.64 10.24
C ALA A 100 -13.58 -23.89 9.26
N THR A 101 -13.53 -24.28 7.99
CA THR A 101 -14.40 -23.73 6.95
C THR A 101 -15.73 -24.48 6.89
N PHE A 102 -16.75 -23.90 6.24
CA PHE A 102 -18.03 -24.60 6.03
C PHE A 102 -17.87 -25.91 5.23
N ARG A 103 -16.88 -25.96 4.33
CA ARG A 103 -16.52 -27.18 3.61
C ARG A 103 -15.99 -28.26 4.53
N ASP A 104 -15.17 -27.92 5.52
CA ASP A 104 -14.60 -28.88 6.46
C ASP A 104 -15.69 -29.52 7.33
N LEU A 105 -16.67 -28.72 7.76
CA LEU A 105 -17.77 -29.18 8.62
C LEU A 105 -18.91 -29.86 7.85
N SER A 106 -19.09 -29.56 6.57
CA SER A 106 -20.21 -30.07 5.77
C SER A 106 -19.81 -30.30 4.31
N PRO A 107 -18.83 -31.19 4.03
CA PRO A 107 -18.26 -31.36 2.70
C PRO A 107 -19.29 -31.82 1.66
N GLN A 108 -20.33 -32.53 2.09
CA GLN A 108 -21.43 -32.99 1.22
C GLN A 108 -22.24 -31.84 0.59
N ARG A 109 -22.17 -30.62 1.14
CA ARG A 109 -22.91 -29.45 0.66
C ARG A 109 -22.13 -28.62 -0.36
N TYR A 110 -20.86 -28.92 -0.58
CA TYR A 110 -19.95 -28.11 -1.37
C TYR A 110 -19.28 -28.93 -2.47
N PRO A 111 -18.96 -28.31 -3.61
CA PRO A 111 -18.22 -28.99 -4.66
C PRO A 111 -16.82 -29.37 -4.15
N THR A 112 -16.37 -30.58 -4.48
CA THR A 112 -14.99 -31.01 -4.27
C THR A 112 -14.06 -30.28 -5.24
N ASN A 113 -13.63 -29.07 -4.87
CA ASN A 113 -12.61 -28.35 -5.63
C ASN A 113 -11.23 -28.78 -5.13
N ASN A 114 -10.53 -29.59 -5.93
CA ASN A 114 -9.15 -30.03 -5.69
C ASN A 114 -8.11 -28.88 -5.72
N MET A 115 -8.55 -27.63 -5.90
CA MET A 115 -7.67 -26.45 -6.04
C MET A 115 -7.29 -25.78 -4.72
N GLN A 116 -7.90 -26.14 -3.59
CA GLN A 116 -7.65 -25.49 -2.28
C GLN A 116 -6.45 -26.08 -1.50
N ALA A 117 -5.77 -27.09 -2.06
CA ALA A 117 -4.49 -27.58 -1.52
C ALA A 117 -3.30 -26.63 -1.81
N MET A 118 -3.50 -25.55 -2.59
CA MET A 118 -2.50 -24.50 -2.79
C MET A 118 -2.85 -23.29 -1.92
N GLY A 119 -2.21 -23.25 -0.75
CA GLY A 119 -2.48 -22.29 0.31
C GLY A 119 -2.47 -20.83 -0.13
N VAL A 120 -3.49 -20.11 0.34
CA VAL A 120 -3.46 -18.66 0.52
C VAL A 120 -2.54 -18.37 1.71
N ASN A 121 -1.23 -18.48 1.49
CA ASN A 121 -0.23 -17.92 2.39
C ASN A 121 -0.09 -16.43 2.06
N ASN A 122 -1.03 -15.61 2.51
CA ASN A 122 -0.82 -14.17 2.53
C ASN A 122 -0.12 -13.79 3.84
N GLY A 123 1.19 -13.57 3.76
CA GLY A 123 1.86 -12.55 4.59
C GLY A 123 2.61 -12.98 5.84
N THR A 124 3.67 -13.79 5.71
CA THR A 124 4.89 -13.65 6.53
C THR A 124 6.10 -14.23 5.79
N THR A 125 6.60 -13.50 4.80
CA THR A 125 7.94 -13.73 4.24
C THR A 125 8.94 -12.93 5.07
N VAL A 126 9.45 -13.53 6.15
CA VAL A 126 10.76 -13.16 6.70
C VAL A 126 11.69 -14.28 6.31
N GLY A 127 12.60 -13.97 5.38
CA GLY A 127 13.53 -14.93 4.82
C GLY A 127 14.49 -15.46 5.87
N MET A 128 14.86 -16.73 5.72
CA MET A 128 16.13 -17.25 6.21
C MET A 128 16.66 -18.22 5.15
N GLY A 129 17.93 -18.01 4.80
CA GLY A 129 18.56 -18.48 3.58
C GLY A 129 18.61 -20.01 3.43
N GLN A 130 18.45 -20.44 2.18
CA GLN A 130 18.87 -21.74 1.72
C GLN A 130 20.41 -21.76 1.67
N SER A 131 21.06 -22.38 2.65
CA SER A 131 22.43 -22.85 2.50
C SER A 131 22.40 -24.27 1.94
N SER A 132 22.43 -24.36 0.61
CA SER A 132 22.75 -25.60 -0.11
C SER A 132 24.18 -26.02 0.23
N SER A 133 24.33 -27.05 1.06
CA SER A 133 25.61 -27.74 1.24
C SER A 133 25.57 -29.02 0.41
N ALA A 134 26.26 -28.98 -0.73
CA ALA A 134 26.43 -30.10 -1.64
C ALA A 134 27.19 -31.24 -0.95
N MET A 135 26.51 -32.37 -0.73
CA MET A 135 27.15 -33.64 -0.44
C MET A 135 27.93 -34.10 -1.68
N LYS A 136 29.26 -33.99 -1.63
CA LYS A 136 30.16 -34.79 -2.47
C LYS A 136 30.07 -36.23 -1.97
N SER A 137 29.51 -37.12 -2.78
CA SER A 137 29.70 -38.57 -2.63
C SER A 137 30.98 -38.97 -3.36
N ASN A 138 31.73 -39.86 -2.70
CA ASN A 138 32.90 -40.59 -3.18
C ASN A 138 32.54 -41.49 -4.36
#